data_AF-A0A5A9PRP3-F1
#
_entry.id   AF-A0A5A9PRP3-F1
#
_cell.length_a   1.000
_cell.length_b   1.000
_cell.length_c   1.000
_cell.angle_alpha   90.00
_cell.angle_beta   90.00
_cell.angle_gamma   90.00
#
_symmetry.space_group_name_H-M   'P 1'
#
loop_
_entity.id
_entity.type
_entity.pdbx_description
1 polymer ?
#
loop_
_entity_poly.entity_id
_entity_poly.type
_entity_poly.pdbx_seq_one_letter_code
_entity_poly.pdbx_strand_id
1 'polypeptide(L)'
;MDSSSTSSKLIYKMPDEDIKKLIQLRSTNSALFDGRKNSSKTAWGAILREMGLEEKMTTEQVAKKWENLKARYKDAKYPPSGVEKNPTCWKWFNLMDDALSEEFEEKINQTSSIVVSNEAPQPSKRLRQIKVGGEILEFLEEEETSINVTPGSTPFLIKQERIKGKPTGKGSLDIMKPKLQRERQLLAKELGGLDREKALLERQRALADRERAALQRDRVQLEKDKAAVGRDKATLEHDKVRLEKDRRNLHRDRLALERDKTSPDFANRVKRGAECNGLDCPHGKSREKLTSLLEKVIERI
;
A
#
# COMPACT_ATOMS: atom_id res chain seq x y z
N MET A 1 -10.73 22.25 36.71
CA MET A 1 -9.39 22.70 36.28
C MET A 1 -8.93 21.73 35.23
N ASP A 2 -8.90 22.20 34.00
CA ASP A 2 -8.33 21.50 32.87
C ASP A 2 -6.84 21.23 33.10
N SER A 3 -6.37 20.05 32.71
CA SER A 3 -4.96 19.82 32.48
C SER A 3 -4.83 19.09 31.17
N SER A 4 -4.91 19.88 30.11
CA SER A 4 -4.40 19.57 28.78
C SER A 4 -2.95 19.10 28.91
N SER A 5 -2.72 17.79 28.82
CA SER A 5 -1.37 17.28 28.64
C SER A 5 -1.07 17.24 27.15
N THR A 6 -0.22 18.18 26.74
CA THR A 6 0.31 18.40 25.40
C THR A 6 0.73 17.08 24.77
N SER A 7 0.05 16.69 23.67
CA SER A 7 0.45 15.60 22.78
C SER A 7 1.71 16.01 22.00
N SER A 8 2.82 16.10 22.71
CA SER A 8 4.14 16.21 22.12
C SER A 8 4.43 14.86 21.48
N LYS A 9 4.60 14.87 20.15
CA LYS A 9 4.93 13.72 19.32
C LYS A 9 6.27 13.12 19.77
N LEU A 10 6.23 12.29 20.81
CA LEU A 10 7.33 11.48 21.30
C LEU A 10 7.64 10.44 20.22
N ILE A 11 8.69 10.68 19.44
CA ILE A 11 9.27 9.66 18.56
C ILE A 11 10.01 8.67 19.48
N TYR A 12 9.25 7.85 20.22
CA TYR A 12 9.82 6.78 21.02
C TYR A 12 10.25 5.63 20.09
N LYS A 13 11.56 5.44 19.96
CA LYS A 13 12.12 4.28 19.26
C LYS A 13 12.25 3.14 20.25
N MET A 14 11.31 2.19 20.18
CA MET A 14 11.31 0.97 21.01
C MET A 14 12.69 0.27 20.95
N PRO A 15 13.44 0.20 22.06
CA PRO A 15 14.70 -0.52 22.15
C PRO A 15 14.48 -2.02 21.98
N ASP A 16 15.58 -2.74 21.70
CA ASP A 16 15.51 -4.18 21.43
C ASP A 16 14.94 -4.99 22.60
N GLU A 17 15.23 -4.58 23.84
CA GLU A 17 14.69 -5.22 25.05
C GLU A 17 13.17 -5.05 25.17
N ASP A 18 12.64 -3.90 24.80
CA ASP A 18 11.19 -3.66 24.81
C ASP A 18 10.49 -4.45 23.69
N ILE A 19 11.17 -4.68 22.57
CA ILE A 19 10.64 -5.53 21.49
C ILE A 19 10.58 -7.00 21.94
N LYS A 20 11.61 -7.50 22.65
CA LYS A 20 11.58 -8.85 23.25
C LYS A 20 10.42 -9.00 24.21
N LYS A 21 10.30 -8.08 25.17
CA LYS A 21 9.23 -8.08 26.17
C LYS A 21 7.85 -7.99 25.52
N LEU A 22 7.69 -7.17 24.47
CA LEU A 22 6.45 -7.10 23.72
C LEU A 22 6.05 -8.44 23.11
N ILE A 23 6.99 -9.13 22.45
CA ILE A 23 6.70 -10.42 21.83
C ILE A 23 6.32 -11.45 22.90
N GLN A 24 7.08 -11.51 23.99
CA GLN A 24 6.82 -12.41 25.11
C GLN A 24 5.45 -12.13 25.74
N LEU A 25 5.17 -10.89 26.15
CA LEU A 25 3.91 -10.50 26.78
C LEU A 25 2.69 -10.67 25.88
N ARG A 26 2.86 -10.47 24.57
CA ARG A 26 1.78 -10.77 23.62
C ARG A 26 1.50 -12.26 23.61
N SER A 27 2.53 -13.10 23.47
CA SER A 27 2.35 -14.56 23.38
C SER A 27 1.73 -15.15 24.65
N THR A 28 2.20 -14.73 25.84
CA THR A 28 1.63 -15.17 27.13
C THR A 28 0.20 -14.70 27.33
N ASN A 29 -0.16 -13.53 26.78
CA ASN A 29 -1.50 -12.94 26.88
C ASN A 29 -2.35 -13.18 25.62
N SER A 30 -2.05 -14.20 24.80
CA SER A 30 -2.78 -14.50 23.56
C SER A 30 -4.30 -14.64 23.77
N ALA A 31 -4.71 -15.22 24.90
CA ALA A 31 -6.10 -15.38 25.31
C ALA A 31 -6.86 -14.05 25.46
N LEU A 32 -6.18 -12.94 25.73
CA LEU A 32 -6.79 -11.60 25.81
C LEU A 32 -7.07 -10.99 24.42
N PHE A 33 -6.65 -11.64 23.34
CA PHE A 33 -6.86 -11.19 21.95
C PHE A 33 -7.95 -11.99 21.24
N ASP A 34 -8.93 -12.48 21.99
CA ASP A 34 -10.08 -13.31 21.58
C ASP A 34 -11.11 -12.65 20.64
N GLY A 35 -10.82 -11.44 20.12
CA GLY A 35 -11.67 -10.75 19.14
C GLY A 35 -12.95 -10.14 19.70
N ARG A 36 -13.19 -10.19 21.02
CA ARG A 36 -14.35 -9.52 21.65
C ARG A 36 -14.24 -7.99 21.55
N LYS A 37 -15.38 -7.30 21.53
CA LYS A 37 -15.44 -5.83 21.41
C LYS A 37 -14.61 -5.17 22.53
N ASN A 38 -13.73 -4.24 22.17
CA ASN A 38 -12.79 -3.54 23.07
C ASN A 38 -11.74 -4.42 23.79
N SER A 39 -11.73 -5.74 23.56
CA SER A 39 -10.78 -6.68 24.17
C SER A 39 -9.34 -6.34 23.78
N SER A 40 -9.09 -6.13 22.49
CA SER A 40 -7.77 -5.75 21.95
C SER A 40 -7.20 -4.47 22.58
N LYS A 41 -7.99 -3.40 22.72
CA LYS A 41 -7.52 -2.14 23.35
C LYS A 41 -7.15 -2.34 24.82
N THR A 42 -7.92 -3.16 25.53
CA THR A 42 -7.68 -3.50 26.93
C THR A 42 -6.42 -4.35 27.09
N ALA A 43 -6.24 -5.36 26.22
CA ALA A 43 -5.07 -6.21 26.19
C ALA A 43 -3.78 -5.43 25.90
N TRP A 44 -3.79 -4.56 24.88
CA TRP A 44 -2.66 -3.68 24.59
C TRP A 44 -2.36 -2.70 25.73
N GLY A 45 -3.39 -2.20 26.41
CA GLY A 45 -3.22 -1.38 27.61
C GLY A 45 -2.55 -2.13 28.76
N ALA A 46 -2.92 -3.41 28.98
CA ALA A 46 -2.28 -4.25 29.99
C ALA A 46 -0.79 -4.49 29.69
N ILE A 47 -0.46 -4.81 28.43
CA ILE A 47 0.93 -5.00 27.98
C ILE A 47 1.75 -3.72 28.13
N LEU A 48 1.17 -2.56 27.82
CA LEU A 48 1.85 -1.26 28.00
C LEU A 48 2.13 -0.94 29.47
N ARG A 49 1.17 -1.24 30.36
CA ARG A 49 1.32 -1.06 31.80
C ARG A 49 2.47 -1.90 32.35
N GLU A 50 2.53 -3.16 31.92
CA GLU A 50 3.53 -4.12 32.39
C GLU A 50 4.95 -3.75 31.93
N MET A 51 5.08 -3.14 30.74
CA MET A 51 6.36 -2.60 30.27
C MET A 51 6.70 -1.21 30.83
N GLY A 52 5.78 -0.53 31.51
CA GLY A 52 5.97 0.83 32.01
C GLY A 52 6.14 1.88 30.90
N LEU A 53 5.52 1.66 29.73
CA LEU A 53 5.66 2.52 28.55
C LEU A 53 4.42 3.37 28.25
N GLU A 54 3.43 3.41 29.15
CA GLU A 54 2.14 4.10 28.97
C GLU A 54 2.27 5.60 28.65
N GLU A 55 3.26 6.27 29.23
CA GLU A 55 3.51 7.70 28.99
C GLU A 55 4.30 7.97 27.70
N LYS A 56 4.97 6.96 27.16
CA LYS A 56 5.88 7.09 26.02
C LYS A 56 5.26 6.62 24.71
N MET A 57 4.27 5.73 24.78
CA MET A 57 3.69 5.08 23.60
C MET A 57 2.21 4.74 23.83
N THR A 58 1.37 5.01 22.84
CA THR A 58 -0.06 4.71 22.92
C THR A 58 -0.34 3.24 22.60
N THR A 59 -1.50 2.74 23.04
CA THR A 59 -1.97 1.37 22.74
C THR A 59 -1.99 1.07 21.24
N GLU A 60 -2.33 2.07 20.43
CA GLU A 60 -2.38 1.96 18.96
C GLU A 60 -0.99 1.83 18.34
N GLN A 61 -0.01 2.55 18.89
CA GLN A 61 1.37 2.46 18.42
C GLN A 61 1.95 1.08 18.70
N VAL A 62 1.66 0.48 19.86
CA VAL A 62 2.13 -0.87 20.21
C VAL A 62 1.46 -1.93 19.35
N ALA A 63 0.16 -1.83 19.14
CA ALA A 63 -0.56 -2.68 18.21
C ALA A 63 0.06 -2.59 16.80
N LYS A 64 0.32 -1.38 16.31
CA LYS A 64 0.98 -1.16 15.02
C LYS A 64 2.40 -1.74 14.97
N LYS A 65 3.15 -1.68 16.07
CA LYS A 65 4.47 -2.32 16.18
C LYS A 65 4.35 -3.83 16.05
N TRP A 66 3.38 -4.46 16.71
CA TRP A 66 3.08 -5.89 16.58
C TRP A 66 2.68 -6.28 15.15
N GLU A 67 1.81 -5.51 14.49
CA GLU A 67 1.46 -5.74 13.07
C GLU A 67 2.68 -5.67 12.15
N ASN A 68 3.58 -4.70 12.37
CA ASN A 68 4.83 -4.61 11.62
C ASN A 68 5.75 -5.80 11.86
N LEU A 69 5.83 -6.32 13.09
CA LEU A 69 6.58 -7.53 13.41
C LEU A 69 5.99 -8.74 12.67
N LYS A 70 4.66 -8.90 12.68
CA LYS A 70 3.97 -9.97 11.96
C LYS A 70 4.19 -9.90 10.45
N ALA A 71 4.18 -8.69 9.86
CA ALA A 71 4.44 -8.52 8.43
C ALA A 71 5.87 -8.98 8.07
N ARG A 72 6.87 -8.55 8.82
CA ARG A 72 8.27 -8.97 8.62
C ARG A 72 8.48 -10.47 8.84
N TYR A 73 7.79 -11.04 9.83
CA TYR A 73 7.78 -12.49 10.05
C TYR A 73 7.21 -13.24 8.84
N LYS A 74 6.08 -12.79 8.29
CA LYS A 74 5.47 -13.39 7.10
C LYS A 74 6.38 -13.31 5.88
N ASP A 75 6.99 -12.16 5.63
CA ASP A 75 7.93 -11.97 4.52
C ASP A 75 9.14 -12.91 4.63
N ALA A 76 9.62 -13.14 5.87
CA ALA A 76 10.72 -14.06 6.13
C ALA A 76 10.33 -15.54 6.04
N LYS A 77 9.10 -15.90 6.46
CA LYS A 77 8.59 -17.29 6.45
C LYS A 77 8.10 -17.72 5.06
N TYR A 78 7.57 -16.79 4.27
CA TYR A 78 6.99 -17.04 2.94
C TYR A 78 7.54 -16.06 1.88
N PRO A 79 8.83 -16.15 1.50
CA PRO A 79 9.35 -15.32 0.43
C PRO A 79 8.68 -15.65 -0.92
N PRO A 80 8.52 -14.67 -1.82
CA PRO A 80 8.05 -14.91 -3.19
C PRO A 80 8.93 -15.92 -3.92
N SER A 81 8.32 -16.76 -4.76
CA SER A 81 8.98 -17.88 -5.44
C SER A 81 10.27 -17.43 -6.15
N GLY A 82 11.42 -17.96 -5.72
CA GLY A 82 12.73 -17.66 -6.30
C GLY A 82 13.76 -17.01 -5.36
N VAL A 83 13.42 -16.69 -4.11
CA VAL A 83 14.36 -16.18 -3.09
C VAL A 83 14.58 -17.23 -1.99
N GLU A 84 15.84 -17.52 -1.66
CA GLU A 84 16.20 -18.48 -0.61
C GLU A 84 15.55 -18.11 0.73
N LYS A 85 14.91 -19.10 1.35
CA LYS A 85 14.41 -18.99 2.73
C LYS A 85 15.63 -18.93 3.64
N ASN A 86 15.91 -17.75 4.19
CA ASN A 86 16.95 -17.59 5.21
C ASN A 86 16.30 -17.15 6.54
N PRO A 87 15.77 -18.09 7.33
CA PRO A 87 15.01 -17.81 8.57
C PRO A 87 15.83 -17.03 9.60
N THR A 88 17.15 -17.19 9.54
CA THR A 88 18.15 -16.58 10.43
C THR A 88 18.45 -15.11 10.14
N CYS A 89 17.92 -14.52 9.07
CA CYS A 89 18.26 -13.13 8.72
C CYS A 89 17.63 -12.08 9.64
N TRP A 90 16.63 -12.45 10.46
CA TRP A 90 15.96 -11.52 11.36
C TRP A 90 16.03 -11.97 12.81
N LYS A 91 16.67 -11.16 13.66
CA LYS A 91 16.90 -11.46 15.09
C LYS A 91 15.64 -11.72 15.93
N TRP A 92 14.45 -11.34 15.44
CA TRP A 92 13.16 -11.60 16.07
C TRP A 92 12.40 -12.77 15.46
N PHE A 93 12.95 -13.44 14.44
CA PHE A 93 12.27 -14.52 13.73
C PHE A 93 11.90 -15.66 14.67
N ASN A 94 12.85 -16.25 15.39
CA ASN A 94 12.58 -17.37 16.30
C ASN A 94 11.59 -16.98 17.40
N LEU A 95 11.74 -15.79 18.01
CA LEU A 95 10.83 -15.31 19.04
C LEU A 95 9.40 -15.09 18.51
N MET A 96 9.26 -14.62 17.27
CA MET A 96 7.96 -14.49 16.59
C MET A 96 7.41 -15.83 16.12
N ASP A 97 8.27 -16.75 15.72
CA ASP A 97 7.90 -18.11 15.30
C ASP A 97 7.35 -18.89 16.49
N ASP A 98 8.03 -18.86 17.64
CA ASP A 98 7.55 -19.45 18.89
C ASP A 98 6.21 -18.82 19.33
N ALA A 99 6.08 -17.50 19.20
CA ALA A 99 4.87 -16.77 19.60
C ALA A 99 3.65 -16.95 18.68
N LEU A 100 3.86 -17.36 17.43
CA LEU A 100 2.79 -17.46 16.41
C LEU A 100 2.55 -18.87 15.89
N SER A 101 3.47 -19.82 16.14
CA SER A 101 3.35 -21.18 15.59
C SER A 101 2.06 -21.87 16.01
N GLU A 102 1.59 -21.65 17.24
CA GLU A 102 0.33 -22.24 17.72
C GLU A 102 -0.92 -21.60 17.10
N GLU A 103 -0.94 -20.27 16.90
CA GLU A 103 -2.10 -19.56 16.33
C GLU A 103 -2.20 -19.64 14.79
N PHE A 104 -1.07 -19.89 14.11
CA PHE A 104 -0.98 -19.80 12.66
C PHE A 104 -1.19 -21.16 11.96
N GLU A 105 -0.74 -22.26 12.57
CA GLU A 105 -0.94 -23.61 12.03
C GLU A 105 -2.43 -24.01 12.02
N GLU A 106 -3.24 -23.57 12.98
CA GLU A 106 -4.70 -23.80 12.97
C GLU A 106 -5.41 -23.12 11.79
N LYS A 107 -4.94 -21.93 11.38
CA LYS A 107 -5.53 -21.17 10.27
C LYS A 107 -5.06 -21.68 8.91
N ILE A 108 -3.82 -22.17 8.79
CA ILE A 108 -3.36 -22.79 7.54
C ILE A 108 -4.05 -24.13 7.32
N ASN A 109 -4.24 -24.95 8.37
CA ASN A 109 -4.87 -26.25 8.25
C ASN A 109 -6.36 -26.18 7.86
N GLN A 110 -7.06 -25.09 8.20
CA GLN A 110 -8.40 -24.82 7.66
C GLN A 110 -8.40 -24.42 6.17
N THR A 111 -7.29 -23.87 5.67
CA THR A 111 -7.15 -23.47 4.25
C THR A 111 -6.54 -24.54 3.35
N SER A 112 -5.74 -25.46 3.92
CA SER A 112 -5.04 -26.51 3.17
C SER A 112 -5.92 -27.71 2.81
N SER A 113 -7.11 -27.86 3.43
CA SER A 113 -8.07 -28.91 3.07
C SER A 113 -8.81 -28.66 1.74
N ILE A 114 -8.55 -27.55 1.03
CA ILE A 114 -9.20 -27.21 -0.26
C ILE A 114 -8.31 -27.52 -1.48
N VAL A 115 -7.04 -27.92 -1.31
CA VAL A 115 -6.14 -28.08 -2.47
C VAL A 115 -5.49 -29.45 -2.53
N VAL A 116 -6.28 -30.46 -2.89
CA VAL A 116 -5.80 -31.63 -3.66
C VAL A 116 -6.83 -31.98 -4.73
N SER A 117 -6.67 -31.39 -5.92
CA SER A 117 -6.85 -32.05 -7.22
C SER A 117 -6.37 -31.13 -8.33
N ASN A 118 -5.38 -31.61 -9.07
CA ASN A 118 -4.81 -31.00 -10.26
C ASN A 118 -5.86 -30.84 -11.37
N GLU A 119 -6.12 -29.61 -11.82
CA GLU A 119 -6.16 -29.24 -13.25
C GLU A 119 -6.25 -27.71 -13.42
N ALA A 120 -5.77 -27.23 -14.57
CA ALA A 120 -5.45 -25.84 -14.88
C ALA A 120 -6.61 -24.83 -14.74
N PRO A 121 -6.36 -23.56 -14.33
CA PRO A 121 -7.41 -22.56 -14.17
C PRO A 121 -7.73 -21.82 -15.49
N GLN A 122 -8.88 -22.15 -16.09
CA GLN A 122 -9.57 -21.32 -17.09
C GLN A 122 -10.50 -20.29 -16.41
N PRO A 123 -10.69 -19.08 -16.97
CA PRO A 123 -11.47 -18.02 -16.36
C PRO A 123 -12.98 -18.26 -16.54
N SER A 124 -13.65 -18.78 -15.51
CA SER A 124 -15.08 -19.02 -15.51
C SER A 124 -15.87 -17.80 -15.03
N LYS A 125 -16.09 -16.82 -15.94
CA LYS A 125 -17.27 -15.96 -15.88
C LYS A 125 -18.36 -16.63 -16.71
N ARG A 126 -19.27 -17.38 -16.07
CA ARG A 126 -20.46 -17.89 -16.75
C ARG A 126 -21.46 -16.75 -16.99
N LEU A 127 -21.37 -16.14 -18.18
CA LEU A 127 -22.52 -15.52 -18.84
C LEU A 127 -23.55 -16.64 -19.11
N ARG A 128 -24.76 -16.50 -18.57
CA ARG A 128 -25.95 -17.06 -19.24
C ARG A 128 -26.72 -15.90 -19.84
N GLN A 129 -26.70 -15.88 -21.16
CA GLN A 129 -27.52 -15.01 -21.99
C GLN A 129 -28.92 -15.64 -22.03
N ILE A 130 -29.89 -15.06 -21.32
CA ILE A 130 -31.31 -15.26 -21.60
C ILE A 130 -31.86 -13.88 -21.91
N LYS A 131 -32.22 -13.66 -23.17
CA LYS A 131 -32.90 -12.44 -23.60
C LYS A 131 -34.39 -12.73 -23.66
N VAL A 132 -35.14 -12.23 -22.67
CA VAL A 132 -36.53 -11.78 -22.87
C VAL A 132 -36.66 -10.48 -22.08
N GLY A 133 -37.07 -9.43 -22.79
CA GLY A 133 -36.96 -8.05 -22.33
C GLY A 133 -37.98 -7.64 -21.28
N GLY A 134 -37.72 -6.45 -20.75
CA GLY A 134 -38.68 -5.58 -20.08
C GLY A 134 -38.75 -5.77 -18.58
N GLU A 135 -38.04 -4.89 -17.86
CA GLU A 135 -38.35 -4.37 -16.52
C GLU A 135 -38.86 -5.35 -15.46
N ILE A 136 -38.01 -5.77 -14.51
CA ILE A 136 -38.50 -6.09 -13.17
C ILE A 136 -37.53 -5.57 -12.10
N LEU A 137 -38.11 -4.72 -11.25
CA LEU A 137 -37.69 -4.29 -9.93
C LEU A 137 -37.74 -5.51 -8.98
N GLU A 138 -36.59 -5.98 -8.50
CA GLU A 138 -36.50 -7.13 -7.59
C GLU A 138 -36.11 -6.67 -6.18
N PHE A 139 -37.10 -6.67 -5.30
CA PHE A 139 -36.92 -6.68 -3.85
C PHE A 139 -36.38 -8.06 -3.45
N LEU A 140 -35.22 -8.10 -2.80
CA LEU A 140 -34.75 -9.27 -2.08
C LEU A 140 -35.28 -9.24 -0.63
N GLU A 141 -35.92 -10.34 -0.26
CA GLU A 141 -36.36 -10.68 1.10
C GLU A 141 -36.01 -12.14 1.33
N GLU A 142 -35.10 -12.43 2.26
CA GLU A 142 -34.81 -13.74 2.89
C GLU A 142 -34.01 -13.41 4.19
N GLU A 143 -34.23 -13.93 5.40
CA GLU A 143 -34.99 -15.06 5.96
C GLU A 143 -35.49 -14.66 7.38
N GLU A 144 -36.48 -15.29 8.03
CA GLU A 144 -36.33 -16.60 8.68
C GLU A 144 -37.67 -17.30 8.99
N THR A 145 -37.66 -18.60 8.67
CA THR A 145 -38.17 -19.76 9.42
C THR A 145 -39.65 -19.83 9.86
N SER A 146 -40.38 -20.64 9.10
CA SER A 146 -41.13 -21.83 9.55
C SER A 146 -42.36 -21.64 10.44
N ILE A 147 -43.53 -21.40 9.81
CA ILE A 147 -44.77 -22.11 10.17
C ILE A 147 -45.54 -22.47 8.90
N ASN A 148 -45.85 -23.76 8.80
CA ASN A 148 -46.52 -24.44 7.71
C ASN A 148 -48.00 -23.97 7.60
N VAL A 149 -48.39 -23.33 6.48
CA VAL A 149 -49.80 -23.16 6.12
C VAL A 149 -49.99 -23.41 4.62
N THR A 150 -50.58 -24.56 4.31
CA THR A 150 -51.15 -24.89 3.00
C THR A 150 -52.37 -24.02 2.68
N PRO A 151 -52.51 -23.49 1.44
CA PRO A 151 -53.70 -22.80 0.99
C PRO A 151 -54.67 -23.78 0.30
N GLY A 152 -55.93 -23.80 0.73
CA GLY A 152 -57.00 -24.57 0.09
C GLY A 152 -58.29 -23.78 0.12
N SER A 153 -58.65 -23.22 -1.04
CA SER A 153 -59.87 -22.44 -1.24
C SER A 153 -61.10 -23.35 -1.29
N THR A 154 -62.13 -23.06 -0.48
CA THR A 154 -63.56 -23.30 -0.79
C THR A 154 -64.42 -22.26 -0.07
N PRO A 155 -65.55 -21.83 -0.65
CA PRO A 155 -66.28 -20.65 -0.21
C PRO A 155 -67.29 -21.01 0.89
N PHE A 156 -67.33 -20.24 1.99
CA PHE A 156 -68.39 -20.44 2.99
C PHE A 156 -68.97 -19.12 3.52
N LEU A 157 -70.20 -18.89 3.06
CA LEU A 157 -71.34 -18.23 3.71
C LEU A 157 -71.08 -17.21 4.84
N ILE A 158 -71.46 -15.97 4.53
CA ILE A 158 -71.74 -14.89 5.46
C ILE A 158 -72.76 -15.35 6.52
N LYS A 159 -72.39 -15.28 7.80
CA LYS A 159 -73.35 -15.21 8.91
C LYS A 159 -72.89 -14.13 9.89
N GLN A 160 -73.67 -13.05 9.94
CA GLN A 160 -73.59 -12.01 10.96
C GLN A 160 -73.89 -12.63 12.33
N GLU A 161 -72.99 -12.47 13.29
CA GLU A 161 -73.37 -12.53 14.70
C GLU A 161 -72.92 -11.27 15.45
N ARG A 162 -73.95 -10.62 15.99
CA ARG A 162 -73.95 -9.41 16.77
C ARG A 162 -73.44 -9.71 18.17
N ILE A 163 -72.17 -9.44 18.46
CA ILE A 163 -71.62 -9.56 19.81
C ILE A 163 -71.76 -8.21 20.53
N LYS A 164 -72.74 -8.13 21.44
CA LYS A 164 -72.88 -7.07 22.45
C LYS A 164 -71.75 -7.23 23.48
N GLY A 165 -70.66 -6.47 23.30
CA GLY A 165 -69.56 -6.36 24.27
C GLY A 165 -69.74 -5.17 25.22
N LYS A 166 -69.87 -5.49 26.51
CA LYS A 166 -70.00 -4.58 27.67
C LYS A 166 -68.70 -3.77 27.89
N PRO A 167 -68.72 -2.46 28.19
CA PRO A 167 -67.51 -1.66 28.26
C PRO A 167 -66.94 -1.67 29.68
N THR A 168 -66.06 -2.63 29.97
CA THR A 168 -65.22 -2.60 31.18
C THR A 168 -63.77 -2.83 30.78
N GLY A 169 -63.12 -1.78 30.28
CA GLY A 169 -61.73 -1.83 29.83
C GLY A 169 -61.11 -0.47 29.45
N LYS A 170 -61.75 0.66 29.76
CA LYS A 170 -61.25 2.00 29.37
C LYS A 170 -59.93 2.35 30.07
N GLY A 171 -59.79 2.03 31.36
CA GLY A 171 -58.61 2.43 32.15
C GLY A 171 -57.27 1.84 31.68
N SER A 172 -57.24 0.64 31.10
CA SER A 172 -55.99 0.00 30.65
C SER A 172 -55.48 0.57 29.32
N LEU A 173 -56.39 0.82 28.38
CA LEU A 173 -56.09 1.45 27.08
C LEU A 173 -55.63 2.90 27.23
N ASP A 174 -56.20 3.63 28.20
CA ASP A 174 -55.85 5.02 28.47
C ASP A 174 -54.43 5.15 29.05
N ILE A 175 -53.90 4.12 29.74
CA ILE A 175 -52.52 4.07 30.26
C ILE A 175 -51.51 3.65 29.18
N MET A 176 -51.90 2.80 28.22
CA MET A 176 -51.01 2.32 27.16
C MET A 176 -50.81 3.33 26.02
N LYS A 177 -51.82 4.13 25.68
CA LYS A 177 -51.72 5.19 24.65
C LYS A 177 -50.53 6.15 24.85
N PRO A 178 -50.29 6.74 26.05
CA PRO A 178 -49.15 7.64 26.23
C PRO A 178 -47.80 6.91 26.18
N LYS A 179 -47.74 5.63 26.54
CA LYS A 179 -46.50 4.82 26.41
C LYS A 179 -46.15 4.60 24.94
N LEU A 180 -47.12 4.15 24.13
CA LEU A 180 -46.95 3.99 22.69
C LEU A 180 -46.64 5.33 21.99
N GLN A 181 -47.24 6.43 22.43
CA GLN A 181 -46.92 7.77 21.92
C GLN A 181 -45.46 8.17 22.21
N ARG A 182 -44.94 7.85 23.39
CA ARG A 182 -43.52 8.09 23.75
C ARG A 182 -42.58 7.23 22.93
N GLU A 183 -42.89 5.94 22.75
CA GLU A 183 -42.12 5.04 21.89
C GLU A 183 -42.11 5.54 20.44
N ARG A 184 -43.24 5.99 19.91
CA ARG A 184 -43.31 6.57 18.56
C ARG A 184 -42.44 7.83 18.42
N GLN A 185 -42.37 8.65 19.47
CA GLN A 185 -41.48 9.83 19.49
C GLN A 185 -40.00 9.45 19.58
N LEU A 186 -39.65 8.39 20.32
CA LEU A 186 -38.28 7.88 20.39
C LEU A 186 -37.84 7.31 19.05
N LEU A 187 -38.65 6.44 18.43
CA LEU A 187 -38.38 5.89 17.11
C LEU A 187 -38.26 6.98 16.03
N ALA A 188 -39.09 8.04 16.10
CA ALA A 188 -38.97 9.17 15.19
C ALA A 188 -37.64 9.94 15.37
N LYS A 189 -37.14 10.06 16.61
CA LYS A 189 -35.82 10.66 16.88
C LYS A 189 -34.68 9.78 16.40
N GLU A 190 -34.80 8.46 16.57
CA GLU A 190 -33.82 7.49 16.08
C GLU A 190 -33.75 7.47 14.56
N LEU A 191 -34.90 7.48 13.87
CA LEU A 191 -34.96 7.59 12.42
C LEU A 191 -34.26 8.87 11.92
N GLY A 192 -34.53 10.01 12.57
CA GLY A 192 -33.83 11.26 12.25
C GLY A 192 -32.33 11.25 12.59
N GLY A 193 -31.89 10.39 13.51
CA GLY A 193 -30.48 10.13 13.79
C GLY A 193 -29.83 9.32 12.66
N LEU A 194 -30.48 8.24 12.24
CA LEU A 194 -30.05 7.38 11.15
C LEU A 194 -29.98 8.11 9.81
N ASP A 195 -30.92 9.02 9.52
CA ASP A 195 -30.90 9.85 8.31
C ASP A 195 -29.65 10.76 8.26
N ARG A 196 -29.24 11.31 9.40
CA ARG A 196 -28.01 12.11 9.51
C ARG A 196 -26.76 11.25 9.32
N GLU A 197 -26.74 10.06 9.92
CA GLU A 197 -25.65 9.11 9.76
C GLU A 197 -25.50 8.65 8.30
N LYS A 198 -26.61 8.31 7.65
CA LYS A 198 -26.67 7.96 6.23
C LYS A 198 -26.10 9.08 5.36
N ALA A 199 -26.47 10.33 5.63
CA ALA A 199 -25.93 11.49 4.91
C ALA A 199 -24.41 11.66 5.11
N LEU A 200 -23.87 11.36 6.29
CA LEU A 200 -22.42 11.39 6.54
C LEU A 200 -21.70 10.26 5.79
N LEU A 201 -22.24 9.05 5.81
CA LEU A 201 -21.69 7.90 5.09
C LEU A 201 -21.70 8.12 3.58
N GLU A 202 -22.75 8.73 3.04
CA GLU A 202 -22.82 9.10 1.62
C GLU A 202 -21.72 10.11 1.24
N ARG A 203 -21.48 11.12 2.09
CA ARG A 203 -20.36 12.07 1.90
C ARG A 203 -19.01 11.37 1.96
N GLN A 204 -18.80 10.47 2.92
CA GLN A 204 -17.56 9.69 3.03
C GLN A 204 -17.33 8.81 1.79
N ARG A 205 -18.39 8.15 1.30
CA ARG A 205 -18.34 7.36 0.06
C ARG A 205 -17.92 8.22 -1.13
N ALA A 206 -18.51 9.41 -1.27
CA ALA A 206 -18.15 10.34 -2.35
C ALA A 206 -16.68 10.81 -2.27
N LEU A 207 -16.14 11.01 -1.07
CA LEU A 207 -14.71 11.31 -0.89
C LEU A 207 -13.82 10.13 -1.27
N ALA A 208 -14.17 8.92 -0.83
CA ALA A 208 -13.43 7.71 -1.19
C ALA A 208 -13.45 7.47 -2.71
N ASP A 209 -14.55 7.76 -3.40
CA ASP A 209 -14.62 7.64 -4.87
C ASP A 209 -13.73 8.66 -5.58
N ARG A 210 -13.60 9.88 -5.04
CA ARG A 210 -12.64 10.88 -5.54
C ARG A 210 -11.19 10.44 -5.34
N GLU A 211 -10.87 9.88 -4.18
CA GLU A 211 -9.54 9.34 -3.88
C GLU A 211 -9.19 8.16 -4.81
N ARG A 212 -10.13 7.23 -5.02
CA ARG A 212 -9.95 6.13 -5.98
C ARG A 212 -9.67 6.65 -7.38
N ALA A 213 -10.41 7.65 -7.84
CA ALA A 213 -10.19 8.26 -9.15
C ALA A 213 -8.81 8.96 -9.25
N ALA A 214 -8.36 9.61 -8.17
CA ALA A 214 -7.01 10.20 -8.12
C ALA A 214 -5.92 9.12 -8.22
N LEU A 215 -6.01 8.07 -7.41
CA LEU A 215 -5.05 6.96 -7.44
C LEU A 215 -5.03 6.24 -8.79
N GLN A 216 -6.17 6.15 -9.48
CA GLN A 216 -6.22 5.61 -10.85
C GLN A 216 -5.44 6.46 -11.84
N ARG A 217 -5.51 7.81 -11.75
CA ARG A 217 -4.70 8.71 -12.59
C ARG A 217 -3.21 8.56 -12.29
N ASP A 218 -2.85 8.53 -11.01
CA ASP A 218 -1.45 8.38 -10.58
C ASP A 218 -0.87 7.05 -11.06
N ARG A 219 -1.65 5.96 -10.98
CA ARG A 219 -1.24 4.65 -11.51
C ARG A 219 -0.93 4.70 -13.01
N VAL A 220 -1.78 5.35 -13.80
CA VAL A 220 -1.56 5.52 -15.25
C VAL A 220 -0.32 6.39 -15.50
N GLN A 221 -0.10 7.43 -14.70
CA GLN A 221 1.10 8.27 -14.82
C GLN A 221 2.38 7.49 -14.52
N LEU A 222 2.40 6.70 -13.44
CA LEU A 222 3.53 5.85 -13.08
C LEU A 222 3.85 4.81 -14.17
N GLU A 223 2.85 4.29 -14.87
CA GLU A 223 3.05 3.39 -16.00
C GLU A 223 3.76 4.09 -17.17
N LYS A 224 3.39 5.34 -17.48
CA LYS A 224 4.06 6.15 -18.49
C LYS A 224 5.50 6.46 -18.09
N ASP A 225 5.73 6.84 -16.84
CA ASP A 225 7.06 7.16 -16.33
C ASP A 225 7.96 5.91 -16.36
N LYS A 226 7.42 4.74 -16.00
CA LYS A 226 8.12 3.46 -16.13
C LYS A 226 8.51 3.16 -17.58
N ALA A 227 7.63 3.42 -18.53
CA ALA A 227 7.92 3.26 -19.96
C ALA A 227 8.97 4.27 -20.47
N ALA A 228 8.95 5.51 -19.97
CA ALA A 228 9.96 6.52 -20.28
C ALA A 228 11.35 6.09 -19.78
N VAL A 229 11.43 5.69 -18.50
CA VAL A 229 12.67 5.14 -17.91
C VAL A 229 13.16 3.89 -18.66
N GLY A 230 12.24 3.04 -19.12
CA GLY A 230 12.59 1.90 -19.96
C GLY A 230 13.28 2.28 -21.28
N ARG A 231 12.82 3.36 -21.93
CA ARG A 231 13.45 3.90 -23.15
C ARG A 231 14.82 4.50 -22.84
N ASP A 232 14.93 5.30 -21.79
CA ASP A 232 16.19 5.92 -21.38
C ASP A 232 17.24 4.86 -20.98
N LYS A 233 16.80 3.76 -20.37
CA LYS A 233 17.70 2.64 -20.10
C LYS A 233 18.24 2.02 -21.39
N ALA A 234 17.40 1.83 -22.39
CA ALA A 234 17.82 1.28 -23.68
C ALA A 234 18.80 2.22 -24.42
N THR A 235 18.58 3.53 -24.38
CA THR A 235 19.52 4.51 -24.97
C THR A 235 20.87 4.48 -24.26
N LEU A 236 20.87 4.43 -22.92
CA LEU A 236 22.11 4.30 -22.14
C LEU A 236 22.87 3.00 -22.41
N GLU A 237 22.16 1.89 -22.66
CA GLU A 237 22.79 0.64 -23.08
C GLU A 237 23.46 0.76 -24.46
N HIS A 238 22.83 1.42 -25.42
CA HIS A 238 23.44 1.73 -26.72
C HIS A 238 24.68 2.62 -26.58
N ASP A 239 24.60 3.69 -25.79
CA ASP A 239 25.73 4.60 -25.54
C ASP A 239 26.88 3.87 -24.85
N LYS A 240 26.60 2.96 -23.91
CA LYS A 240 27.61 2.13 -23.27
C LYS A 240 28.37 1.27 -24.30
N VAL A 241 27.67 0.63 -25.24
CA VAL A 241 28.30 -0.18 -26.30
C VAL A 241 29.15 0.70 -27.22
N ARG A 242 28.64 1.89 -27.59
CA ARG A 242 29.38 2.86 -28.39
C ARG A 242 30.67 3.31 -27.69
N LEU A 243 30.58 3.70 -26.42
CA LEU A 243 31.74 4.09 -25.61
C LEU A 243 32.75 2.96 -25.46
N GLU A 244 32.29 1.72 -25.35
CA GLU A 244 33.19 0.56 -25.31
C GLU A 244 33.95 0.38 -26.63
N LYS A 245 33.29 0.59 -27.78
CA LYS A 245 33.94 0.59 -29.09
C LYS A 245 34.96 1.72 -29.21
N ASP A 246 34.61 2.93 -28.79
CA ASP A 246 35.50 4.09 -28.80
C ASP A 246 36.71 3.85 -27.89
N ARG A 247 36.52 3.23 -26.72
CA ARG A 247 37.61 2.82 -25.84
C ARG A 247 38.56 1.83 -26.52
N ARG A 248 38.03 0.84 -27.26
CA ARG A 248 38.86 -0.11 -28.04
C ARG A 248 39.62 0.60 -29.16
N ASN A 249 38.99 1.55 -29.85
CA ASN A 249 39.63 2.32 -30.92
C ASN A 249 40.77 3.19 -30.37
N LEU A 250 40.51 3.97 -29.31
CA LEU A 250 41.54 4.77 -28.64
C LEU A 250 42.70 3.92 -28.13
N HIS A 251 42.42 2.70 -27.66
CA HIS A 251 43.47 1.76 -27.29
C HIS A 251 44.33 1.35 -28.50
N ARG A 252 43.73 1.07 -29.66
CA ARG A 252 44.48 0.80 -30.90
C ARG A 252 45.28 2.02 -31.36
N ASP A 253 44.69 3.21 -31.34
CA ASP A 253 45.34 4.46 -31.75
C ASP A 253 46.53 4.75 -30.84
N ARG A 254 46.39 4.54 -29.53
CA ARG A 254 47.50 4.63 -28.58
C ARG A 254 48.63 3.66 -28.94
N LEU A 255 48.32 2.40 -29.22
CA LEU A 255 49.33 1.41 -29.62
C LEU A 255 49.96 1.74 -30.98
N ALA A 256 49.21 2.33 -31.91
CA ALA A 256 49.72 2.79 -33.19
C ALA A 256 50.70 3.97 -33.01
N LEU A 257 50.36 4.94 -32.16
CA LEU A 257 51.23 6.06 -31.81
C LEU A 257 52.49 5.60 -31.08
N GLU A 258 52.42 4.61 -30.20
CA GLU A 258 53.61 4.02 -29.55
C GLU A 258 54.54 3.34 -30.58
N ARG A 259 53.98 2.64 -31.59
CA ARG A 259 54.76 2.08 -32.71
C ARG A 259 55.37 3.17 -33.59
N ASP A 260 54.61 4.19 -33.94
CA ASP A 260 55.11 5.32 -34.75
C ASP A 260 56.23 6.05 -34.01
N LYS A 261 56.06 6.35 -32.72
CA LYS A 261 57.09 6.99 -31.87
C LYS A 261 58.40 6.19 -31.81
N THR A 262 58.32 4.86 -31.84
CA THR A 262 59.50 3.97 -31.83
C THR A 262 60.04 3.69 -33.24
N SER A 263 59.35 4.14 -34.29
CA SER A 263 59.80 4.01 -35.67
C SER A 263 60.99 4.95 -35.96
N PRO A 264 62.05 4.48 -36.64
CA PRO A 264 63.16 5.34 -37.06
C PRO A 264 62.71 6.47 -38.00
N ASP A 265 61.59 6.28 -38.72
CA ASP A 265 61.00 7.31 -39.57
C ASP A 265 60.39 8.47 -38.79
N PHE A 266 59.93 8.25 -37.56
CA PHE A 266 59.45 9.32 -36.68
C PHE A 266 60.59 10.25 -36.28
N ALA A 267 61.76 9.70 -35.91
CA ALA A 267 62.96 10.49 -35.65
C ALA A 267 63.39 11.30 -36.89
N ASN A 268 63.34 10.71 -38.09
CA ASN A 268 63.62 11.42 -39.33
C ASN A 268 62.55 12.46 -39.71
N ARG A 269 61.27 12.22 -39.40
CA ARG A 269 60.17 13.17 -39.65
C ARG A 269 60.20 14.35 -38.68
N VAL A 270 60.53 14.11 -37.41
CA VAL A 270 60.76 15.17 -36.40
C VAL A 270 62.01 15.98 -36.73
N LYS A 271 63.10 15.34 -37.17
CA LYS A 271 64.31 16.05 -37.65
C LYS A 271 64.01 16.89 -38.91
N ARG A 272 63.35 16.34 -39.92
CA ARG A 272 62.92 17.09 -41.12
C ARG A 272 61.91 18.21 -40.83
N GLY A 273 61.04 18.02 -39.84
CA GLY A 273 60.12 19.05 -39.35
C GLY A 273 60.75 20.07 -38.39
N ALA A 274 61.97 19.81 -37.90
CA ALA A 274 62.81 20.79 -37.22
C ALA A 274 63.77 21.50 -38.19
N GLU A 275 64.05 20.88 -39.34
CA GLU A 275 64.84 21.43 -40.45
C GLU A 275 64.02 22.29 -41.43
N CYS A 276 62.72 22.54 -41.19
CA CYS A 276 62.03 23.67 -41.82
C CYS A 276 62.49 24.98 -41.16
N ASN A 277 63.76 25.31 -41.40
CA ASN A 277 64.23 26.67 -41.39
C ASN A 277 63.35 27.48 -42.34
N GLY A 278 62.79 28.56 -41.80
CA GLY A 278 61.70 29.29 -42.41
C GLY A 278 61.95 29.67 -43.87
N LEU A 279 60.89 29.61 -44.65
CA LEU A 279 60.33 30.70 -45.43
C LEU A 279 58.97 30.18 -45.95
N ASP A 280 57.92 30.98 -45.76
CA ASP A 280 56.53 30.75 -46.18
C ASP A 280 55.66 29.76 -45.39
N CYS A 281 55.32 30.14 -44.15
CA CYS A 281 54.05 29.78 -43.52
C CYS A 281 53.13 31.01 -43.50
N PRO A 282 51.91 30.97 -44.07
CA PRO A 282 51.01 32.14 -44.17
C PRO A 282 50.51 32.66 -42.81
N HIS A 283 50.77 31.94 -41.72
CA HIS A 283 50.41 32.35 -40.35
C HIS A 283 51.47 33.20 -39.65
N GLY A 284 52.71 33.22 -40.13
CA GLY A 284 53.82 33.97 -39.51
C GLY A 284 53.62 35.49 -39.59
N LYS A 285 53.12 35.96 -40.73
CA LYS A 285 52.81 37.39 -40.97
C LYS A 285 51.77 37.94 -40.00
N SER A 286 50.82 37.13 -39.57
CA SER A 286 49.79 37.53 -38.59
C SER A 286 50.37 37.63 -37.17
N ARG A 287 51.30 36.73 -36.83
CA ARG A 287 51.99 36.76 -35.53
C ARG A 287 52.93 37.96 -35.43
N GLU A 288 53.68 38.26 -36.49
CA GLU A 288 54.56 39.44 -36.58
C GLU A 288 53.80 40.76 -36.46
N LYS A 289 52.63 40.85 -37.11
CA LYS A 289 51.71 41.98 -36.98
C LYS A 289 51.16 42.12 -35.56
N LEU A 290 50.83 41.01 -34.89
CA LEU A 290 50.36 41.03 -33.52
C LEU A 290 51.45 41.51 -32.55
N THR A 291 52.70 41.05 -32.73
CA THR A 291 53.85 41.51 -31.94
C THR A 291 54.14 42.99 -32.15
N SER A 292 54.12 43.51 -33.38
CA SER A 292 54.37 44.95 -33.61
C SER A 292 53.25 45.84 -33.07
N LEU A 293 52.01 45.33 -33.04
CA LEU A 293 50.89 46.02 -32.39
C LEU A 293 51.04 46.04 -30.87
N LEU A 294 51.50 44.95 -30.25
CA LEU A 294 51.75 44.89 -28.81
C LEU A 294 52.91 45.81 -28.40
N GLU A 295 54.00 45.82 -29.18
CA GLU A 295 55.16 46.69 -28.94
C GLU A 295 54.76 48.17 -29.01
N LYS A 296 53.99 48.57 -30.03
CA LYS A 296 53.44 49.94 -30.15
C LYS A 296 52.46 50.33 -29.04
N VAL A 297 51.78 49.38 -28.41
CA VAL A 297 50.88 49.64 -27.28
C VAL A 297 51.69 49.83 -26.01
N ILE A 298 52.74 49.04 -25.81
CA ILE A 298 53.67 49.18 -24.68
C ILE A 298 54.41 50.52 -24.76
N GLU A 299 54.82 50.96 -25.95
CA GLU A 299 55.47 52.27 -26.16
C GLU A 299 54.55 53.49 -25.96
N ARG A 300 53.23 53.28 -25.86
CA ARG A 300 52.22 54.34 -25.68
C ARG A 300 51.66 54.45 -24.25
N ILE A 301 52.12 53.61 -23.32
CA ILE A 301 51.81 53.67 -21.88
C ILE A 301 52.97 54.35 -21.18
#